data_AF-A0A2V6G0D8-F1
#
_entry.id   AF-A0A2V6G0D8-F1
#
_cell.length_a   1.000
_cell.length_b   1.000
_cell.length_c   1.000
_cell.angle_alpha   90.00
_cell.angle_beta   90.00
_cell.angle_gamma   90.00
#
_symmetry.space_group_name_H-M   'P 1'
#
loop_
_entity.id
_entity.type
_entity.pdbx_description
1 polymer ?
#
loop_
_entity_poly.entity_id
_entity_poly.type
_entity_poly.pdbx_seq_one_letter_code
_entity_poly.pdbx_strand_id
1 'polypeptide(L)'
;MKRTPKEVANTIEGFVNGKGSQWDWDGFISIRLDDPELEAVRQKCVSIRDEFPPSDPHSYCSEAGLQVMRQIVQDLRARSVDTSAT
;
A
#
# COMPACT_ATOMS: atom_id res chain seq x y z
N MET A 1 -2.64 14.66 -2.76
CA MET A 1 -1.28 14.49 -3.32
C MET A 1 -1.36 13.66 -4.60
N LYS A 2 -0.72 14.10 -5.69
CA LYS A 2 -0.65 13.32 -6.93
C LYS A 2 0.33 12.16 -6.79
N ARG A 3 -0.12 10.96 -7.19
CA ARG A 3 0.68 9.74 -7.31
C ARG A 3 0.16 8.91 -8.47
N THR A 4 1.02 8.07 -9.00
CA THR A 4 0.69 7.04 -10.00
C THR A 4 0.47 5.69 -9.32
N PRO A 5 -0.24 4.74 -9.96
CA PRO A 5 -0.37 3.38 -9.46
C PRO A 5 0.98 2.71 -9.17
N LYS A 6 1.98 2.94 -10.03
CA LYS A 6 3.36 2.43 -9.85
C LYS A 6 4.02 2.97 -8.60
N GLU A 7 3.90 4.27 -8.30
CA GLU A 7 4.47 4.85 -7.08
C GLU A 7 3.80 4.31 -5.82
N VAL A 8 2.47 4.16 -5.83
CA VAL A 8 1.73 3.57 -4.70
C VAL A 8 2.16 2.11 -4.50
N ALA A 9 2.25 1.32 -5.57
CA ALA A 9 2.71 -0.06 -5.51
C ALA A 9 4.13 -0.15 -4.92
N ASN A 10 5.06 0.71 -5.36
CA ASN A 10 6.42 0.74 -4.85
C ASN A 10 6.48 1.08 -3.35
N THR A 11 5.65 2.01 -2.87
CA THR A 11 5.60 2.35 -1.44
C THR A 11 5.08 1.18 -0.60
N ILE A 12 3.98 0.54 -1.03
CA ILE A 12 3.41 -0.61 -0.31
C ILE A 12 4.38 -1.81 -0.34
N GLU A 13 4.96 -2.12 -1.50
CA GLU A 13 5.93 -3.21 -1.67
C GLU A 13 7.21 -2.96 -0.86
N GLY A 14 7.67 -1.71 -0.79
CA GLY A 14 8.77 -1.32 0.08
C GLY A 14 8.46 -1.73 1.51
N PHE A 15 7.37 -1.20 2.06
CA PHE A 15 6.95 -1.47 3.43
C PHE A 15 6.84 -2.97 3.74
N VAL A 16 6.15 -3.74 2.88
CA VAL A 16 5.97 -5.19 3.05
C VAL A 16 7.30 -5.95 3.09
N ASN A 17 8.31 -5.48 2.35
CA ASN A 17 9.62 -6.11 2.28
C ASN A 17 10.63 -5.54 3.31
N GLY A 18 10.20 -4.65 4.20
CA GLY A 18 11.10 -3.94 5.13
C GLY A 18 12.10 -3.03 4.40
N LYS A 19 11.73 -2.54 3.22
CA LYS A 19 12.54 -1.66 2.36
C LYS A 19 11.87 -0.29 2.25
N GLY A 20 12.64 0.78 2.21
CA GLY A 20 12.11 2.13 2.08
C GLY A 20 12.71 3.07 3.12
N SER A 21 12.45 4.36 2.97
CA SER A 21 12.87 5.36 3.93
C SER A 21 12.04 5.26 5.21
N GLN A 22 12.61 5.72 6.33
CA GLN A 22 11.97 5.73 7.65
C GLN A 22 10.58 6.40 7.69
N TRP A 23 10.26 7.24 6.70
CA TRP A 23 9.00 8.01 6.65
C TRP A 23 8.11 7.67 5.45
N ASP A 24 8.53 6.78 4.54
CA ASP A 24 7.78 6.52 3.31
C ASP A 24 6.38 5.96 3.61
N TRP A 25 6.32 5.01 4.55
CA TRP A 25 5.06 4.39 4.95
C TRP A 25 4.17 5.35 5.72
N ASP A 26 4.71 5.98 6.77
CA ASP A 26 3.97 6.93 7.63
C ASP A 26 3.43 8.11 6.81
N GLY A 27 4.25 8.65 5.91
CA GLY A 27 3.84 9.71 5.00
C GLY A 27 2.74 9.26 4.04
N PHE A 28 2.85 8.05 3.48
CA PHE A 28 1.83 7.49 2.60
C PHE A 28 0.48 7.31 3.29
N ILE A 29 0.44 6.71 4.48
CA ILE A 29 -0.83 6.48 5.19
C ILE A 29 -1.42 7.75 5.79
N SER A 30 -0.63 8.82 5.97
CA SER A 30 -1.09 10.07 6.57
C SER A 30 -1.61 11.12 5.58
N ILE A 31 -1.26 11.01 4.29
CA ILE A 31 -1.54 12.04 3.29
C ILE A 31 -2.57 11.53 2.27
N ARG A 32 -3.68 12.27 2.11
CA ARG A 32 -4.71 11.96 1.11
C ARG A 32 -4.18 12.03 -0.32
N LEU A 33 -4.58 11.07 -1.16
CA LEU A 33 -4.25 11.06 -2.58
C LEU A 33 -5.34 11.76 -3.40
N ASP A 34 -4.95 12.39 -4.51
CA ASP A 34 -5.89 13.14 -5.36
C ASP A 34 -6.73 12.21 -6.25
N ASP A 35 -6.17 11.05 -6.61
CA ASP A 35 -6.88 10.01 -7.36
C ASP A 35 -7.80 9.22 -6.41
N PRO A 36 -9.13 9.17 -6.67
CA PRO A 36 -10.07 8.49 -5.78
C PRO A 36 -9.84 6.99 -5.64
N GLU A 37 -9.37 6.31 -6.69
CA GLU A 37 -9.07 4.87 -6.62
C GLU A 37 -7.83 4.60 -5.78
N LEU A 38 -6.78 5.42 -5.95
CA LEU A 38 -5.57 5.31 -5.14
C LEU A 38 -5.83 5.71 -3.68
N GLU A 39 -6.71 6.69 -3.44
CA GLU A 39 -7.14 7.03 -2.09
C GLU A 39 -7.90 5.88 -1.43
N ALA A 40 -8.76 5.15 -2.17
CA ALA A 40 -9.41 3.95 -1.66
C ALA A 40 -8.39 2.87 -1.26
N VAL A 41 -7.33 2.70 -2.06
CA VAL A 41 -6.21 1.80 -1.72
C VAL A 41 -5.49 2.26 -0.45
N ARG A 42 -5.19 3.56 -0.30
CA ARG A 42 -4.56 4.11 0.90
C ARG A 42 -5.43 3.88 2.14
N GLN A 43 -6.73 4.12 2.05
CA GLN A 43 -7.69 3.86 3.14
C GLN A 43 -7.72 2.38 3.51
N LYS A 44 -7.67 1.48 2.52
CA LYS A 44 -7.57 0.05 2.77
C LYS A 44 -6.29 -0.31 3.53
N CYS A 45 -5.16 0.28 3.16
CA CYS A 45 -3.91 0.09 3.91
C CYS A 45 -4.00 0.55 5.37
N VAL A 46 -4.71 1.66 5.64
CA VAL A 46 -4.95 2.13 7.01
C VAL A 46 -5.78 1.15 7.82
N SER A 47 -6.83 0.55 7.22
CA SER A 47 -7.72 -0.38 7.93
C SER A 47 -7.14 -1.78 8.13
N ILE A 48 -6.03 -2.13 7.46
CA ILE A 48 -5.45 -3.49 7.53
C ILE A 48 -5.09 -3.88 8.96
N ARG A 49 -4.60 -2.95 9.78
CA ARG A 49 -4.28 -3.27 11.18
C ARG A 49 -5.52 -3.65 11.99
N ASP A 50 -6.65 -3.01 11.73
CA ASP A 50 -7.90 -3.29 12.45
C ASP A 50 -8.54 -4.60 11.97
N GLU A 51 -8.44 -4.89 10.66
CA GLU A 51 -8.97 -6.11 10.05
C GLU A 51 -8.08 -7.34 10.30
N PHE A 52 -6.77 -7.13 10.35
CA PHE A 52 -5.74 -8.16 10.48
C PHE A 52 -4.73 -7.78 11.57
N PRO A 53 -5.16 -7.75 12.84
CA PRO A 53 -4.32 -7.29 13.95
C PRO A 53 -3.04 -8.12 14.06
N PRO A 54 -1.92 -7.49 14.46
CA PRO A 54 -0.66 -8.19 14.57
C PRO A 54 -0.67 -9.16 15.77
N SER A 55 -0.07 -10.33 15.59
CA SER A 55 0.17 -11.28 16.70
C SER A 55 1.36 -10.87 17.57
N ASP A 56 2.27 -10.07 17.02
CA ASP A 56 3.43 -9.48 17.70
C ASP A 56 3.22 -7.96 17.83
N PRO A 57 3.26 -7.36 19.04
CA PRO A 57 3.05 -5.93 19.23
C PRO A 57 4.05 -5.02 18.48
N HIS A 58 5.19 -5.54 18.04
CA HIS A 58 6.16 -4.80 17.22
C HIS A 58 5.84 -4.84 15.71
N SER A 59 4.91 -5.68 15.29
CA SER A 59 4.49 -5.81 13.90
C SER A 59 3.30 -4.89 13.59
N TYR A 60 3.19 -4.46 12.33
CA TYR A 60 2.09 -3.60 11.88
C TYR A 60 0.75 -4.34 11.76
N CYS A 61 0.78 -5.55 11.18
CA CYS A 61 -0.38 -6.42 10.98
C CYS A 61 0.07 -7.88 10.99
N SER A 62 -0.88 -8.83 10.97
CA SER A 62 -0.57 -10.26 10.83
C SER A 62 -0.02 -10.61 9.45
N GLU A 63 0.50 -11.83 9.27
CA GLU A 63 0.91 -12.34 7.96
C GLU A 63 -0.22 -12.31 6.92
N ALA A 64 -1.46 -12.53 7.34
CA ALA A 64 -2.62 -12.42 6.46
C ALA A 64 -2.82 -10.97 5.97
N GLY A 65 -2.61 -9.99 6.86
CA GLY A 65 -2.60 -8.57 6.50
C GLY A 65 -1.52 -8.25 5.47
N LEU A 66 -0.28 -8.74 5.68
CA LEU A 66 0.80 -8.59 4.70
C LEU A 66 0.46 -9.25 3.35
N GLN A 67 -0.25 -10.38 3.34
CA GLN A 67 -0.69 -11.02 2.11
C GLN A 67 -1.70 -10.16 1.34
N VAL A 68 -2.64 -9.50 2.03
CA VAL A 68 -3.55 -8.53 1.40
C VAL A 68 -2.77 -7.38 0.79
N MET A 69 -1.76 -6.85 1.48
CA MET A 69 -0.91 -5.79 0.94
C MET A 69 -0.16 -6.22 -0.32
N ARG A 70 0.34 -7.46 -0.36
CA ARG A 70 0.97 -8.03 -1.57
C ARG A 70 -0.02 -8.13 -2.74
N GLN A 71 -1.27 -8.52 -2.47
CA GLN A 71 -2.30 -8.55 -3.51
C GLN A 71 -2.57 -7.16 -4.08
N ILE A 72 -2.68 -6.14 -3.22
CA ILE A 72 -2.86 -4.74 -3.64
C ILE A 72 -1.72 -4.30 -4.56
N VAL A 73 -0.47 -4.66 -4.24
CA VAL A 73 0.70 -4.38 -5.10
C VAL A 73 0.53 -5.03 -6.47
N GLN A 74 0.11 -6.30 -6.53
CA GLN A 74 -0.10 -7.00 -7.80
C GLN A 74 -1.19 -6.31 -8.65
N ASP A 75 -2.30 -5.94 -8.02
CA ASP A 75 -3.43 -5.29 -8.70
C ASP A 75 -3.01 -3.93 -9.28
N LEU A 76 -2.28 -3.12 -8.51
CA LEU A 76 -1.76 -1.83 -8.97
C LEU A 76 -0.74 -1.99 -10.11
N ARG A 77 0.12 -3.02 -10.05
CA ARG A 77 1.07 -3.31 -11.12
C ARG A 77 0.37 -3.73 -12.41
N ALA A 78 -0.69 -4.56 -12.32
CA ALA A 78 -1.49 -4.94 -13.48
C ALA A 78 -2.11 -3.71 -14.16
N ARG A 79 -2.72 -2.80 -13.38
CA ARG A 79 -3.29 -1.54 -13.91
C ARG A 79 -2.24 -0.65 -14.58
N SER A 80 -1.02 -0.64 -14.06
CA SER A 80 0.09 0.16 -14.60
C SER A 80 0.54 -0.32 -15.98
N VAL A 81 0.40 -1.62 -16.27
CA VAL A 81 0.74 -2.21 -17.57
C VAL A 81 -0.32 -1.87 -18.61
N ASP A 82 -1.60 -1.91 -18.24
CA ASP A 82 -2.73 -1.58 -19.13
C ASP A 82 -2.69 -0.12 -19.64
N THR A 83 -2.24 0.82 -18.81
CA THR A 83 -2.18 2.25 -19.20
C THR A 83 -1.09 2.58 -20.24
N SER A 84 -0.14 1.66 -20.47
CA SER A 84 0.96 1.88 -21.43
C SER A 84 0.68 1.32 -22.84
N ALA A 85 -0.52 0.78 -23.07
CA ALA A 85 -0.90 0.07 -24.30
C ALA A 85 -1.87 0.84 -25.23
N THR A 86 -2.06 2.15 -25.05
CA THR A 86 -2.96 2.98 -25.88
C THR A 86 -2.21 4.06 -26.66
#